data_AF-A0A2H9SCJ6-F1
#
_entry.id   AF-A0A2H9SCJ6-F1
#
_cell.length_a   1.000
_cell.length_b   1.000
_cell.length_c   1.000
_cell.angle_alpha   90.00
_cell.angle_beta   90.00
_cell.angle_gamma   90.00
#
_symmetry.space_group_name_H-M   'P 1'
#
loop_
_entity.id
_entity.type
_entity.pdbx_description
1 polymer ?
#
loop_
_entity_poly.entity_id
_entity_poly.type
_entity_poly.pdbx_seq_one_letter_code
_entity_poly.pdbx_strand_id
1 'polypeptide(L)'
;MKGLLLDVDSGGVEGSIRLLVKTSEGTRFLEDPSFKPYFYLDAAKLPKHPLVKKTEEVTRSLNGEEKRFYKVYCEKPSDVPRASEELAAFGEVFEDKIPFHRRYLFDTGLKPCGGVEFTEKNGAIIENAKRCEAGFNVKSLALDIETHNKRGFSEAARDPAIIIGYAFGEKSGTLSYEKGGSEKEMLEEFSALVEKEDPDVLMTYNGDAFDLPYLKERARRVKAEYHLSRDGRPVTVKAFGLRPQARVSGRIHFDVFNATSFLNYIGAIKSPRLKLEIVYEN
;
A
#
# COMPACT_ATOMS: atom_id res chain seq x y z
N MET A 1 -10.67 -6.13 -19.99
CA MET A 1 -9.85 -4.89 -19.92
C MET A 1 -8.44 -5.24 -19.50
N LYS A 2 -7.46 -4.39 -19.82
CA LYS A 2 -6.07 -4.55 -19.39
C LYS A 2 -5.62 -3.35 -18.55
N GLY A 3 -4.70 -3.59 -17.62
CA GLY A 3 -4.18 -2.58 -16.72
C GLY A 3 -2.80 -2.93 -16.17
N LEU A 4 -2.18 -2.01 -15.43
CA LEU A 4 -0.99 -2.25 -14.60
C LEU A 4 -1.43 -2.39 -13.15
N LEU A 5 -1.06 -3.49 -12.51
CA LEU A 5 -1.33 -3.72 -11.09
C LEU A 5 -0.37 -2.89 -10.23
N LEU A 6 -0.89 -1.88 -9.54
CA LEU A 6 -0.09 -0.98 -8.71
C LEU A 6 0.00 -1.44 -7.25
N ASP A 7 -1.13 -1.89 -6.68
CA ASP A 7 -1.19 -2.35 -5.29
C ASP A 7 -2.31 -3.38 -5.09
N VAL A 8 -2.21 -4.19 -4.04
CA VAL A 8 -3.25 -5.14 -3.61
C VAL A 8 -3.40 -5.06 -2.10
N ASP A 9 -4.63 -4.82 -1.64
CA ASP A 9 -4.99 -4.88 -0.23
C ASP A 9 -6.30 -5.65 -0.01
N SER A 10 -6.77 -5.69 1.23
CA SER A 10 -8.02 -6.35 1.64
C SER A 10 -8.95 -5.36 2.35
N GLY A 11 -8.84 -4.08 1.99
CA GLY A 11 -9.42 -2.97 2.74
C GLY A 11 -10.74 -2.45 2.20
N GLY A 12 -11.24 -2.93 1.07
CA GLY A 12 -12.49 -2.49 0.44
C GLY A 12 -13.72 -3.14 1.07
N VAL A 13 -14.16 -4.25 0.50
CA VAL A 13 -15.27 -5.07 1.03
C VAL A 13 -14.72 -6.15 1.94
N GLU A 14 -15.42 -6.43 3.05
CA GLU A 14 -14.95 -7.47 3.97
C GLU A 14 -14.92 -8.84 3.29
N GLY A 15 -13.77 -9.50 3.33
CA GLY A 15 -13.58 -10.80 2.67
C GLY A 15 -13.29 -10.75 1.17
N SER A 16 -13.15 -9.56 0.57
CA SER A 16 -12.65 -9.39 -0.80
C SER A 16 -11.18 -8.97 -0.83
N ILE A 17 -10.59 -9.13 -2.01
CA ILE A 17 -9.31 -8.53 -2.37
C ILE A 17 -9.58 -7.26 -3.17
N ARG A 18 -8.90 -6.17 -2.83
CA ARG A 18 -8.97 -4.91 -3.56
C ARG A 18 -7.67 -4.68 -4.32
N LEU A 19 -7.78 -4.53 -5.64
CA LEU A 19 -6.68 -4.26 -6.55
C LEU A 19 -6.70 -2.78 -6.94
N LEU A 20 -5.56 -2.11 -6.84
CA LEU A 20 -5.36 -0.79 -7.46
C LEU A 20 -4.76 -0.99 -8.84
N VAL A 21 -5.50 -0.59 -9.88
CA VAL A 21 -5.10 -0.85 -11.28
C VAL A 21 -5.10 0.43 -12.08
N LYS A 22 -4.00 0.69 -12.80
CA LYS A 22 -3.91 1.73 -13.84
C LYS A 22 -4.45 1.18 -15.16
N THR A 23 -5.48 1.80 -15.71
CA THR A 23 -6.02 1.49 -17.04
C THR A 23 -5.85 2.68 -17.98
N SER A 24 -6.33 2.55 -19.22
CA SER A 24 -6.44 3.65 -20.17
C SER A 24 -7.41 4.75 -19.73
N GLU A 25 -8.33 4.45 -18.82
CA GLU A 25 -9.35 5.37 -18.31
C GLU A 25 -8.90 6.09 -17.03
N GLY A 26 -7.77 5.66 -16.43
CA GLY A 26 -7.27 6.18 -15.17
C GLY A 26 -6.91 5.08 -14.19
N THR A 27 -6.49 5.45 -12.98
CA THR A 27 -6.23 4.49 -11.90
C THR A 27 -7.44 4.38 -11.00
N ARG A 28 -7.87 3.15 -10.74
CA ARG A 28 -9.07 2.86 -9.96
C ARG A 28 -8.94 1.58 -9.17
N PHE A 29 -9.82 1.42 -8.19
CA PHE A 29 -9.94 0.18 -7.42
C PHE A 29 -10.84 -0.82 -8.14
N LEU A 30 -10.48 -2.09 -8.04
CA LEU A 30 -11.30 -3.23 -8.44
C LEU A 30 -11.39 -4.23 -7.27
N GLU A 31 -12.57 -4.78 -7.03
CA GLU A 31 -12.80 -5.76 -5.97
C GLU A 31 -12.90 -7.17 -6.56
N ASP A 32 -12.20 -8.14 -5.97
CA ASP A 32 -12.36 -9.56 -6.24
C ASP A 32 -12.97 -10.25 -5.01
N PRO A 33 -14.30 -10.47 -5.00
CA PRO A 33 -14.99 -11.13 -3.89
C PRO A 33 -14.92 -12.67 -3.98
N SER A 34 -14.40 -13.21 -5.08
CA SER A 34 -14.42 -14.65 -5.35
C SER A 34 -13.29 -15.39 -4.63
N PHE A 35 -12.19 -14.69 -4.37
CA PHE A 35 -11.04 -15.26 -3.67
C PHE A 35 -11.35 -15.43 -2.18
N LYS A 36 -11.18 -16.66 -1.65
CA LYS A 36 -11.48 -16.98 -0.25
C LYS A 36 -10.22 -17.32 0.54
N PRO A 37 -10.11 -16.85 1.79
CA PRO A 37 -8.96 -17.14 2.63
C PRO A 37 -8.97 -18.61 3.06
N TYR A 38 -7.79 -19.21 3.14
CA TYR A 38 -7.65 -20.61 3.52
C TYR A 38 -6.28 -20.89 4.16
N PHE A 39 -6.18 -22.05 4.79
CA PHE A 39 -4.94 -22.67 5.26
C PHE A 39 -4.97 -24.19 5.00
N TYR A 40 -3.87 -24.89 5.28
CA TYR A 40 -3.80 -26.35 5.16
C TYR A 40 -3.72 -27.01 6.53
N LEU A 41 -4.41 -28.14 6.68
CA LEU A 41 -4.38 -28.98 7.88
C LEU A 41 -4.02 -30.41 7.48
N ASP A 42 -2.96 -30.94 8.07
CA ASP A 42 -2.63 -32.35 8.04
C ASP A 42 -3.22 -33.04 9.27
N ALA A 43 -4.35 -33.73 9.07
CA ALA A 43 -5.06 -34.42 10.14
C ALA A 43 -5.68 -35.71 9.60
N ALA A 44 -5.86 -36.70 10.47
CA ALA A 44 -6.57 -37.94 10.10
C ALA A 44 -8.05 -37.71 9.76
N LYS A 45 -8.66 -36.70 10.39
CA LYS A 45 -10.03 -36.28 10.14
C LYS A 45 -10.22 -34.82 10.50
N LEU A 46 -10.95 -34.08 9.68
CA LEU A 46 -11.34 -32.72 9.98
C LEU A 46 -12.56 -32.69 10.95
N PRO A 47 -12.47 -32.00 12.11
CA PRO A 47 -13.62 -31.77 12.97
C PRO A 47 -14.53 -30.67 12.41
N LYS A 48 -15.80 -30.65 12.83
CA LYS A 48 -16.71 -29.53 12.53
C LYS A 48 -16.24 -28.28 13.28
N HIS A 49 -16.15 -27.15 12.60
CA HIS A 49 -15.71 -25.89 13.18
C HIS A 49 -16.56 -24.73 12.63
N PRO A 50 -17.05 -23.79 13.47
CA PRO A 50 -18.02 -22.76 13.06
C PRO A 50 -17.47 -21.75 12.04
N LEU A 51 -16.15 -21.52 12.05
CA LEU A 51 -15.47 -20.61 11.12
C LEU A 51 -15.04 -21.26 9.80
N VAL A 52 -15.25 -22.57 9.64
CA VAL A 52 -14.91 -23.31 8.42
C VAL A 52 -16.12 -23.32 7.50
N LYS A 53 -15.95 -22.81 6.28
CA LYS A 53 -17.01 -22.72 5.27
C LYS A 53 -16.99 -23.86 4.28
N LYS A 54 -15.80 -24.26 3.87
CA LYS A 54 -15.58 -25.31 2.88
C LYS A 54 -14.25 -25.98 3.17
N THR A 55 -14.16 -27.26 2.87
CA THR A 55 -12.89 -27.97 2.84
C THR A 55 -12.74 -28.76 1.56
N GLU A 56 -11.50 -28.90 1.11
CA GLU A 56 -11.12 -29.73 -0.04
C GLU A 56 -9.97 -30.63 0.38
N GLU A 57 -10.06 -31.93 0.08
CA GLU A 57 -8.90 -32.81 0.18
C GLU A 57 -7.98 -32.56 -1.01
N VAL A 58 -6.71 -32.27 -0.74
CA VAL A 58 -5.71 -31.95 -1.76
C VAL A 58 -4.42 -32.69 -1.47
N THR A 59 -3.72 -33.09 -2.54
CA THR A 59 -2.35 -33.60 -2.42
C THR A 59 -1.36 -32.46 -2.68
N ARG A 60 -0.35 -32.33 -1.83
CA ARG A 60 0.74 -31.35 -1.96
C ARG A 60 2.07 -31.97 -1.59
N SER A 61 3.15 -31.44 -2.15
CA SER A 61 4.51 -31.80 -1.75
C SER A 61 4.88 -31.09 -0.45
N LEU A 62 5.31 -31.86 0.55
CA LEU A 62 5.91 -31.36 1.79
C LEU A 62 7.29 -32.02 1.94
N ASN A 63 8.36 -31.23 1.95
CA ASN A 63 9.74 -31.70 2.01
C ASN A 63 10.11 -32.72 0.90
N GLY A 64 9.48 -32.58 -0.29
CA GLY A 64 9.71 -33.46 -1.43
C GLY A 64 8.81 -34.70 -1.47
N GLU A 65 8.00 -34.94 -0.44
CA GLU A 65 7.07 -36.08 -0.38
C GLU A 65 5.63 -35.63 -0.65
N GLU A 66 4.89 -36.40 -1.45
CA GLU A 66 3.47 -36.14 -1.71
C GLU A 66 2.62 -36.57 -0.50
N LYS A 67 1.89 -35.62 0.09
CA LYS A 67 1.05 -35.83 1.27
C LYS A 67 -0.33 -35.25 1.04
N ARG A 68 -1.34 -35.85 1.67
CA ARG A 68 -2.73 -35.37 1.62
C ARG A 68 -2.98 -34.38 2.75
N PHE A 69 -3.68 -33.30 2.43
CA PHE A 69 -4.06 -32.24 3.36
C PHE A 69 -5.53 -31.90 3.18
N TYR A 70 -6.14 -31.35 4.22
CA TYR A 70 -7.35 -30.57 4.11
C TYR A 70 -7.00 -29.12 3.81
N LYS A 71 -7.45 -28.60 2.66
CA LYS A 71 -7.49 -27.16 2.38
C LYS A 71 -8.74 -26.58 3.03
N VAL A 72 -8.57 -25.79 4.08
CA VAL A 72 -9.65 -25.31 4.95
C VAL A 72 -9.94 -23.85 4.63
N TYR A 73 -11.13 -23.56 4.09
CA TYR A 73 -11.56 -22.21 3.73
C TYR A 73 -12.38 -21.56 4.83
N CYS A 74 -12.08 -20.28 5.08
CA CYS A 74 -12.83 -19.40 5.96
C CYS A 74 -13.61 -18.36 5.15
N GLU A 75 -14.57 -17.68 5.79
CA GLU A 75 -15.28 -16.57 5.13
C GLU A 75 -14.39 -15.32 5.06
N LYS A 76 -13.75 -14.98 6.19
CA LYS A 76 -12.98 -13.75 6.36
C LYS A 76 -11.52 -14.05 6.68
N PRO A 77 -10.58 -13.19 6.25
CA PRO A 77 -9.16 -13.35 6.60
C PRO A 77 -8.90 -13.39 8.10
N SER A 78 -9.67 -12.63 8.88
CA SER A 78 -9.57 -12.59 10.34
C SER A 78 -10.03 -13.86 11.04
N ASP A 79 -10.77 -14.73 10.34
CA ASP A 79 -11.23 -16.01 10.88
C ASP A 79 -10.11 -17.07 10.82
N VAL A 80 -9.17 -16.93 9.88
CA VAL A 80 -8.09 -17.91 9.66
C VAL A 80 -7.25 -18.15 10.91
N PRO A 81 -6.70 -17.12 11.60
CA PRO A 81 -5.85 -17.36 12.77
C PRO A 81 -6.57 -18.07 13.92
N ARG A 82 -7.86 -17.77 14.12
CA ARG A 82 -8.66 -18.42 15.17
C ARG A 82 -8.97 -19.87 14.81
N ALA A 83 -9.44 -20.09 13.58
CA ALA A 83 -9.76 -21.44 13.11
C ALA A 83 -8.52 -22.34 13.09
N SER A 84 -7.37 -21.80 12.66
CA SER A 84 -6.12 -22.56 12.59
C SER A 84 -5.60 -22.91 13.98
N GLU A 85 -5.63 -21.98 14.94
CA GLU A 85 -5.24 -22.22 16.33
C GLU A 85 -6.07 -23.32 17.00
N GLU A 86 -7.40 -23.28 16.86
CA GLU A 86 -8.28 -24.31 17.43
C GLU A 86 -8.10 -25.68 16.73
N LEU A 87 -7.90 -25.68 15.41
CA LEU A 87 -7.73 -26.90 14.63
C LEU A 87 -6.35 -27.54 14.78
N ALA A 88 -5.35 -26.82 15.30
CA ALA A 88 -4.03 -27.35 15.61
C ALA A 88 -4.07 -28.46 16.67
N ALA A 89 -5.14 -28.55 17.48
CA ALA A 89 -5.34 -29.67 18.41
C ALA A 89 -5.61 -31.01 17.71
N PHE A 90 -5.95 -31.00 16.41
CA PHE A 90 -6.35 -32.19 15.65
C PHE A 90 -5.34 -32.59 14.56
N GLY A 91 -4.29 -31.79 14.36
CA GLY A 91 -3.31 -32.00 13.30
C GLY A 91 -2.33 -30.84 13.14
N GLU A 92 -1.43 -30.95 12.18
CA GLU A 92 -0.44 -29.91 11.88
C GLU A 92 -1.01 -28.88 10.90
N VAL A 93 -0.83 -27.61 11.22
CA VAL A 93 -1.34 -26.47 10.45
C VAL A 93 -0.23 -25.86 9.61
N PHE A 94 -0.54 -25.54 8.36
CA PHE A 94 0.37 -24.88 7.43
C PHE A 94 -0.27 -23.67 6.78
N GLU A 95 0.57 -22.69 6.44
CA GLU A 95 0.22 -21.55 5.60
C GLU A 95 -0.87 -20.60 6.13
N ASP A 96 -1.23 -20.72 7.41
CA ASP A 96 -2.23 -19.90 8.11
C ASP A 96 -1.78 -18.45 8.39
N LYS A 97 -0.46 -18.22 8.38
CA LYS A 97 0.15 -16.90 8.64
C LYS A 97 0.42 -16.08 7.38
N ILE A 98 0.02 -16.56 6.20
CA ILE A 98 0.23 -15.82 4.95
C ILE A 98 -0.83 -14.72 4.83
N PRO A 99 -0.45 -13.42 4.77
CA PRO A 99 -1.40 -12.32 4.64
C PRO A 99 -2.27 -12.48 3.39
N PHE A 100 -3.57 -12.18 3.51
CA PHE A 100 -4.55 -12.50 2.48
C PHE A 100 -4.25 -11.89 1.10
N HIS A 101 -3.80 -10.64 1.04
CA HIS A 101 -3.37 -9.99 -0.21
C HIS A 101 -2.12 -10.66 -0.83
N ARG A 102 -1.19 -11.19 -0.03
CA ARG A 102 -0.03 -11.95 -0.53
C ARG A 102 -0.44 -13.31 -1.06
N ARG A 103 -1.33 -13.99 -0.33
CA ARG A 103 -1.95 -15.24 -0.75
C ARG A 103 -2.59 -15.08 -2.14
N TYR A 104 -3.34 -14.00 -2.35
CA TYR A 104 -3.92 -13.68 -3.65
C TYR A 104 -2.88 -13.59 -4.77
N LEU A 105 -1.79 -12.84 -4.54
CA LEU A 105 -0.71 -12.71 -5.52
C LEU A 105 -0.02 -14.04 -5.83
N PHE A 106 0.23 -14.87 -4.82
CA PHE A 106 0.85 -16.19 -5.01
C PHE A 106 -0.03 -17.15 -5.81
N ASP A 107 -1.31 -17.25 -5.46
CA ASP A 107 -2.24 -18.18 -6.08
C ASP A 107 -2.62 -17.79 -7.51
N THR A 108 -2.72 -16.49 -7.79
CA THR A 108 -3.06 -15.97 -9.13
C THR A 108 -1.84 -15.83 -10.04
N GLY A 109 -0.63 -15.80 -9.47
CA GLY A 109 0.61 -15.50 -10.20
C GLY A 109 0.69 -14.05 -10.69
N LEU A 110 -0.18 -13.16 -10.21
CA LEU A 110 -0.10 -11.73 -10.48
C LEU A 110 1.16 -11.14 -9.84
N LYS A 111 1.73 -10.15 -10.50
CA LYS A 111 2.95 -9.47 -10.05
C LYS A 111 2.66 -7.99 -9.82
N PRO A 112 3.11 -7.41 -8.69
CA PRO A 112 3.16 -5.95 -8.54
C PRO A 112 3.91 -5.33 -9.71
N CYS A 113 3.44 -4.18 -10.17
CA CYS A 113 3.93 -3.49 -11.38
C CYS A 113 3.89 -4.37 -12.64
N GLY A 114 3.06 -5.40 -12.67
CA GLY A 114 2.83 -6.28 -13.82
C GLY A 114 1.50 -5.98 -14.52
N GLY A 115 1.42 -6.34 -15.80
CA GLY A 115 0.17 -6.27 -16.55
C GLY A 115 -0.86 -7.26 -16.00
N VAL A 116 -2.11 -6.80 -15.91
CA VAL A 116 -3.27 -7.59 -15.49
C VAL A 116 -4.39 -7.44 -16.50
N GLU A 117 -4.97 -8.57 -16.89
CA GLU A 117 -6.20 -8.66 -17.68
C GLU A 117 -7.34 -9.15 -16.79
N PHE A 118 -8.47 -8.46 -16.87
CA PHE A 118 -9.63 -8.72 -16.01
C PHE A 118 -10.93 -8.37 -16.75
N THR A 119 -12.01 -9.03 -16.35
CA THR A 119 -13.38 -8.68 -16.72
C THR A 119 -14.08 -8.16 -15.48
N GLU A 120 -14.74 -6.99 -15.58
CA GLU A 120 -15.38 -6.35 -14.44
C GLU A 120 -16.80 -5.89 -14.74
N LYS A 121 -17.61 -5.75 -13.69
CA LYS A 121 -18.93 -5.16 -13.71
C LYS A 121 -19.09 -4.31 -12.44
N ASN A 122 -19.29 -3.01 -12.63
CA ASN A 122 -19.48 -2.03 -11.53
C ASN A 122 -18.35 -2.04 -10.49
N GLY A 123 -17.09 -2.13 -10.93
CA GLY A 123 -15.92 -2.15 -10.05
C GLY A 123 -15.59 -3.52 -9.45
N ALA A 124 -16.41 -4.55 -9.68
CA ALA A 124 -16.16 -5.90 -9.21
C ALA A 124 -15.64 -6.78 -10.35
N ILE A 125 -14.55 -7.51 -10.11
CA ILE A 125 -14.01 -8.52 -11.00
C ILE A 125 -14.98 -9.70 -11.03
N ILE A 126 -15.41 -10.09 -12.23
CA ILE A 126 -16.37 -11.18 -12.45
C ILE A 126 -15.72 -12.45 -13.02
N GLU A 127 -14.48 -12.34 -13.51
CA GLU A 127 -13.66 -13.46 -13.96
C GLU A 127 -12.25 -13.29 -13.40
N ASN A 128 -11.61 -14.39 -13.00
CA ASN A 128 -10.28 -14.36 -12.38
C ASN A 128 -9.30 -13.46 -13.16
N ALA A 129 -8.72 -12.51 -12.44
CA ALA A 129 -7.67 -11.65 -12.99
C ALA A 129 -6.45 -12.49 -13.39
N LYS A 130 -5.92 -12.24 -14.57
CA LYS A 130 -4.79 -12.98 -15.14
C LYS A 130 -3.65 -12.05 -15.47
N ARG A 131 -2.43 -12.57 -15.34
CA ARG A 131 -1.25 -11.84 -15.78
C ARG A 131 -1.27 -11.66 -17.29
N CYS A 132 -0.90 -10.49 -17.76
CA CYS A 132 -0.66 -10.20 -19.17
C CYS A 132 0.54 -9.28 -19.34
N GLU A 133 0.98 -9.07 -20.58
CA GLU A 133 1.87 -7.96 -20.90
C GLU A 133 1.04 -6.70 -21.08
N ALA A 134 1.36 -5.67 -20.29
CA ALA A 134 0.79 -4.35 -20.43
C ALA A 134 1.78 -3.31 -19.93
N GLY A 135 1.94 -2.23 -20.69
CA GLY A 135 2.71 -1.05 -20.30
C GLY A 135 1.77 0.12 -20.14
N PHE A 136 1.80 0.75 -18.96
CA PHE A 136 1.05 1.99 -18.70
C PHE A 136 2.01 3.04 -18.15
N ASN A 137 1.81 4.29 -18.55
CA ASN A 137 2.58 5.39 -18.02
C ASN A 137 2.13 5.68 -16.58
N VAL A 138 3.07 5.54 -15.64
CA VAL A 138 2.86 5.79 -14.22
C VAL A 138 3.15 7.26 -13.95
N LYS A 139 2.13 8.00 -13.53
CA LYS A 139 2.26 9.41 -13.16
C LYS A 139 2.89 9.53 -11.78
N SER A 140 3.87 10.40 -11.63
CA SER A 140 4.55 10.61 -10.34
C SER A 140 4.60 12.08 -9.97
N LEU A 141 4.39 12.36 -8.69
CA LEU A 141 4.53 13.69 -8.09
C LEU A 141 5.52 13.60 -6.93
N ALA A 142 6.58 14.41 -6.96
CA ALA A 142 7.49 14.58 -5.85
C ALA A 142 6.99 15.70 -4.93
N LEU A 143 7.11 15.48 -3.62
CA LEU A 143 6.73 16.39 -2.54
C LEU A 143 7.92 16.59 -1.61
N ASP A 144 8.10 17.84 -1.18
CA ASP A 144 9.04 18.26 -0.14
C ASP A 144 8.41 19.42 0.68
N ILE A 145 8.76 19.55 1.96
CA ILE A 145 8.21 20.60 2.83
C ILE A 145 9.30 21.38 3.57
N GLU A 146 9.06 22.68 3.73
CA GLU A 146 9.83 23.52 4.65
C GLU A 146 8.99 23.93 5.84
N THR A 147 9.58 23.82 7.02
CA THR A 147 8.86 24.02 8.29
C THR A 147 9.56 25.05 9.15
N HIS A 148 8.76 25.73 9.97
CA HIS A 148 9.31 26.70 10.90
C HIS A 148 10.11 26.00 12.00
N ASN A 149 11.37 26.35 12.22
CA ASN A 149 12.26 25.56 13.10
C ASN A 149 13.05 26.43 14.11
N LYS A 150 12.45 27.52 14.60
CA LYS A 150 13.11 28.48 15.53
C LYS A 150 13.74 27.87 16.79
N ARG A 151 13.33 26.67 17.21
CA ARG A 151 13.77 26.00 18.44
C ARG A 151 14.64 24.77 18.20
N GLY A 152 15.15 24.59 16.98
CA GLY A 152 15.90 23.38 16.59
C GLY A 152 15.02 22.46 15.75
N PHE A 153 14.92 21.18 16.11
CA PHE A 153 14.09 20.24 15.35
C PHE A 153 12.62 20.67 15.34
N SER A 154 12.06 20.67 14.14
CA SER A 154 10.68 21.06 13.90
C SER A 154 9.71 20.00 14.41
N GLU A 155 8.64 20.41 15.06
CA GLU A 155 7.61 19.51 15.59
C GLU A 155 6.24 19.89 15.03
N ALA A 156 5.59 18.98 14.28
CA ALA A 156 4.27 19.22 13.71
C ALA A 156 3.22 19.60 14.76
N ALA A 157 3.41 19.16 16.00
CA ALA A 157 2.55 19.53 17.13
C ALA A 157 2.54 21.04 17.43
N ARG A 158 3.55 21.78 16.99
CA ARG A 158 3.75 23.18 17.37
C ARG A 158 4.01 24.01 16.13
N ASP A 159 5.01 23.63 15.37
CA ASP A 159 5.58 24.47 14.34
C ASP A 159 4.83 24.31 13.00
N PRO A 160 4.48 25.40 12.31
CA PRO A 160 3.77 25.32 11.05
C PRO A 160 4.66 24.83 9.91
N ALA A 161 4.05 24.17 8.91
CA ALA A 161 4.63 24.08 7.58
C ALA A 161 4.52 25.44 6.91
N ILE A 162 5.58 25.93 6.26
CA ILE A 162 5.66 27.26 5.64
C ILE A 162 5.55 27.14 4.11
N ILE A 163 6.21 26.13 3.53
CA ILE A 163 6.26 25.92 2.09
C ILE A 163 5.99 24.44 1.80
N ILE A 164 5.22 24.18 0.75
CA ILE A 164 5.09 22.86 0.13
C ILE A 164 5.68 22.97 -1.28
N GLY A 165 6.81 22.31 -1.50
CA GLY A 165 7.42 22.14 -2.81
C GLY A 165 6.84 20.92 -3.52
N TYR A 166 6.63 21.02 -4.84
CA TYR A 166 6.18 19.89 -5.65
C TYR A 166 6.82 19.89 -7.03
N ALA A 167 6.96 18.68 -7.60
CA ALA A 167 7.32 18.49 -9.00
C ALA A 167 6.52 17.35 -9.63
N PHE A 168 6.06 17.54 -10.87
CA PHE A 168 5.27 16.58 -11.64
C PHE A 168 5.59 16.71 -13.13
N GLY A 169 6.18 15.65 -13.71
CA GLY A 169 6.73 15.73 -15.07
C GLY A 169 7.76 16.85 -15.18
N GLU A 170 7.59 17.75 -16.14
CA GLU A 170 8.46 18.93 -16.33
C GLU A 170 8.02 20.15 -15.48
N LYS A 171 6.89 20.06 -14.78
CA LYS A 171 6.37 21.15 -13.95
C LYS A 171 6.90 21.04 -12.54
N SER A 172 7.27 22.17 -11.95
CA SER A 172 7.55 22.29 -10.52
C SER A 172 7.00 23.61 -9.98
N GLY A 173 6.80 23.67 -8.68
CA GLY A 173 6.27 24.85 -8.03
C GLY A 173 6.36 24.78 -6.52
N THR A 174 5.95 25.86 -5.88
CA THR A 174 5.85 25.97 -4.42
C THR A 174 4.50 26.58 -4.06
N LEU A 175 3.91 26.08 -2.98
CA LEU A 175 2.78 26.69 -2.30
C LEU A 175 3.28 27.28 -0.99
N SER A 176 2.91 28.53 -0.69
CA SER A 176 3.27 29.22 0.55
C SER A 176 2.23 30.29 0.85
N TYR A 177 2.11 30.66 2.12
CA TYR A 177 1.21 31.72 2.59
C TYR A 177 1.97 32.96 3.10
N GLU A 178 3.26 33.09 2.78
CA GLU A 178 4.07 34.24 3.20
C GLU A 178 3.57 35.57 2.59
N LYS A 179 2.99 35.50 1.39
CA LYS A 179 2.45 36.66 0.66
C LYS A 179 0.96 36.91 0.96
N GLY A 180 0.40 36.26 1.97
CA GLY A 180 -1.01 36.30 2.34
C GLY A 180 -1.64 34.91 2.37
N GLY A 181 -2.74 34.77 3.11
CA GLY A 181 -3.44 33.50 3.34
C GLY A 181 -3.02 32.81 4.63
N SER A 182 -3.24 31.50 4.71
CA SER A 182 -3.05 30.68 5.90
C SER A 182 -2.47 29.30 5.57
N GLU A 183 -1.86 28.65 6.58
CA GLU A 183 -1.40 27.25 6.48
C GLU A 183 -2.55 26.31 6.07
N LYS A 184 -3.78 26.60 6.50
CA LYS A 184 -4.97 25.85 6.12
C LYS A 184 -5.20 25.88 4.61
N GLU A 185 -5.23 27.07 4.02
CA GLU A 185 -5.47 27.26 2.58
C GLU A 185 -4.36 26.60 1.75
N MET A 186 -3.09 26.69 2.19
CA MET A 186 -1.96 26.03 1.53
C MET A 186 -2.12 24.49 1.49
N LEU A 187 -2.58 23.87 2.58
CA LEU A 187 -2.80 22.42 2.66
C LEU A 187 -3.99 21.96 1.80
N GLU A 188 -5.05 22.77 1.75
CA GLU A 188 -6.22 22.52 0.91
C GLU A 188 -5.88 22.69 -0.58
N GLU A 189 -5.09 23.72 -0.93
CA GLU A 189 -4.58 23.93 -2.29
C GLU A 189 -3.67 22.77 -2.73
N PHE A 190 -2.80 22.26 -1.85
CA PHE A 190 -2.00 21.09 -2.15
C PHE A 190 -2.86 19.84 -2.38
N SER A 191 -3.91 19.64 -1.58
CA SER A 191 -4.85 18.53 -1.76
C SER A 191 -5.57 18.63 -3.11
N ALA A 192 -6.04 19.82 -3.48
CA ALA A 192 -6.66 20.09 -4.77
C ALA A 192 -5.69 19.85 -5.94
N LEU A 193 -4.40 20.18 -5.78
CA LEU A 193 -3.38 19.90 -6.77
C LEU A 193 -3.17 18.39 -6.96
N VAL A 194 -3.09 17.62 -5.88
CA VAL A 194 -2.95 16.16 -5.94
C VAL A 194 -4.18 15.51 -6.56
N GLU A 195 -5.39 16.00 -6.27
CA GLU A 195 -6.62 15.55 -6.90
C GLU A 195 -6.63 15.84 -8.40
N LYS A 196 -6.26 17.06 -8.80
CA LYS A 196 -6.24 17.51 -10.20
C LYS A 196 -5.22 16.76 -11.05
N GLU A 197 -3.98 16.63 -10.58
CA GLU A 197 -2.91 15.99 -11.36
C GLU A 197 -3.00 14.45 -11.33
N ASP A 198 -3.67 13.92 -10.31
CA ASP A 198 -3.97 12.51 -10.09
C ASP A 198 -2.74 11.57 -10.23
N PRO A 199 -1.66 11.78 -9.45
CA PRO A 199 -0.47 10.95 -9.53
C PRO A 199 -0.72 9.50 -9.08
N ASP A 200 -0.10 8.55 -9.75
CA ASP A 200 -0.10 7.14 -9.33
C ASP A 200 0.90 6.91 -8.18
N VAL A 201 2.01 7.66 -8.20
CA VAL A 201 3.09 7.62 -7.20
C VAL A 201 3.28 8.98 -6.56
N LEU A 202 3.31 9.03 -5.23
CA LEU A 202 3.77 10.17 -4.45
C LEU A 202 5.19 9.88 -3.95
N MET A 203 6.16 10.66 -4.41
CA MET A 203 7.56 10.53 -4.04
C MET A 203 7.94 11.56 -2.99
N THR A 204 8.75 11.15 -2.02
CA THR A 204 9.30 12.01 -0.97
C THR A 204 10.75 11.60 -0.70
N TYR A 205 11.49 12.42 0.06
CA TYR A 205 12.77 12.02 0.62
C TYR A 205 12.69 12.04 2.15
N ASN A 206 12.62 10.87 2.77
CA ASN A 206 12.36 10.69 4.20
C ASN A 206 10.93 11.09 4.63
N GLY A 207 9.98 11.11 3.68
CA GLY A 207 8.60 11.49 3.95
C GLY A 207 7.78 10.47 4.73
N ASP A 208 8.25 9.22 4.85
CA ASP A 208 7.68 8.26 5.79
C ASP A 208 7.81 8.73 7.25
N ALA A 209 8.93 9.39 7.57
CA ALA A 209 9.29 9.83 8.91
C ALA A 209 9.03 11.33 9.15
N PHE A 210 8.94 12.13 8.08
CA PHE A 210 8.81 13.57 8.17
C PHE A 210 7.57 14.09 7.44
N ASP A 211 7.64 14.33 6.13
CA ASP A 211 6.68 15.10 5.34
C ASP A 211 5.21 14.70 5.56
N LEU A 212 4.88 13.42 5.31
CA LEU A 212 3.50 12.94 5.38
C LEU A 212 2.94 12.92 6.81
N PRO A 213 3.65 12.38 7.83
CA PRO A 213 3.25 12.54 9.22
C PRO A 213 3.09 14.01 9.64
N TYR A 214 3.99 14.88 9.17
CA TYR A 214 4.01 16.30 9.52
C TYR A 214 2.78 17.02 8.98
N LEU A 215 2.54 16.95 7.67
CA LEU A 215 1.39 17.57 7.02
C LEU A 215 0.06 17.03 7.55
N LYS A 216 -0.02 15.72 7.85
CA LYS A 216 -1.20 15.12 8.49
C LYS A 216 -1.52 15.76 9.84
N GLU A 217 -0.53 15.89 10.72
CA GLU A 217 -0.73 16.51 12.03
C GLU A 217 -1.03 18.01 11.92
N ARG A 218 -0.38 18.71 10.99
CA ARG A 218 -0.68 20.13 10.72
C ARG A 218 -2.11 20.33 10.23
N ALA A 219 -2.53 19.58 9.22
CA ALA A 219 -3.90 19.62 8.69
C ALA A 219 -4.95 19.42 9.79
N ARG A 220 -4.73 18.45 10.69
CA ARG A 220 -5.59 18.23 11.85
C ARG A 220 -5.66 19.45 12.77
N ARG A 221 -4.53 20.12 13.01
CA ARG A 221 -4.45 21.28 13.93
C ARG A 221 -5.12 22.53 13.37
N VAL A 222 -4.89 22.82 12.09
CA VAL A 222 -5.48 23.98 11.42
C VAL A 222 -6.88 23.69 10.86
N LYS A 223 -7.37 22.44 11.01
CA LYS A 223 -8.68 21.98 10.51
C LYS A 223 -8.80 22.21 9.00
N ALA A 224 -7.77 21.81 8.27
CA ALA A 224 -7.74 21.79 6.81
C ALA A 224 -8.43 20.53 6.27
N GLU A 225 -9.17 20.69 5.19
CA GLU A 225 -9.64 19.57 4.37
C GLU A 225 -8.48 18.99 3.55
N TYR A 226 -7.76 18.05 4.17
CA TYR A 226 -6.53 17.48 3.61
C TYR A 226 -6.75 16.04 3.14
N HIS A 227 -6.82 15.87 1.81
CA HIS A 227 -7.21 14.61 1.17
C HIS A 227 -6.20 14.22 0.08
N LEU A 228 -5.25 13.33 0.41
CA LEU A 228 -4.26 12.84 -0.57
C LEU A 228 -4.66 11.51 -1.24
N SER A 229 -5.49 10.71 -0.59
CA SER A 229 -5.92 9.40 -1.08
C SER A 229 -6.95 9.50 -2.21
N ARG A 230 -7.02 8.49 -3.08
CA ARG A 230 -8.11 8.40 -4.08
C ARG A 230 -9.48 8.02 -3.50
N ASP A 231 -9.52 7.37 -2.34
CA ASP A 231 -10.75 6.88 -1.70
C ASP A 231 -11.15 7.69 -0.45
N GLY A 232 -10.58 8.89 -0.28
CA GLY A 232 -10.85 9.78 0.86
C GLY A 232 -10.33 9.29 2.22
N ARG A 233 -9.58 8.18 2.28
CA ARG A 233 -8.97 7.72 3.53
C ARG A 233 -7.82 8.64 3.97
N PRO A 234 -7.70 8.94 5.27
CA PRO A 234 -6.60 9.75 5.75
C PRO A 234 -5.26 9.04 5.51
N VAL A 235 -4.19 9.84 5.39
CA VAL A 235 -2.82 9.31 5.41
C VAL A 235 -2.62 8.47 6.68
N THR A 236 -2.11 7.26 6.52
CA THR A 236 -1.83 6.37 7.66
C THR A 236 -0.33 6.24 7.85
N VAL A 237 0.11 6.20 9.11
CA VAL A 237 1.52 5.98 9.46
C VAL A 237 1.55 4.79 10.38
N LYS A 238 2.33 3.76 10.02
CA LYS A 238 2.47 2.54 10.81
C LYS A 238 3.96 2.28 11.08
N ALA A 239 4.27 1.68 12.21
CA ALA A 239 5.61 1.19 12.46
C ALA A 239 5.90 -0.01 11.56
N PHE A 240 7.06 -0.01 10.91
CA PHE A 240 7.60 -1.11 10.15
C PHE A 240 9.04 -1.39 10.65
N GLY A 241 9.14 -2.31 11.61
CA GLY A 241 10.36 -2.46 12.39
C GLY A 241 10.67 -1.18 13.18
N LEU A 242 11.88 -0.64 13.02
CA LEU A 242 12.33 0.58 13.70
C LEU A 242 11.96 1.87 12.95
N ARG A 243 11.41 1.79 11.73
CA ARG A 243 11.09 2.96 10.91
C ARG A 243 9.57 3.11 10.75
N PRO A 244 9.05 4.34 10.71
CA PRO A 244 7.67 4.56 10.28
C PRO A 244 7.53 4.27 8.78
N GLN A 245 6.31 3.94 8.35
CA GLN A 245 5.89 3.87 6.96
C GLN A 245 4.57 4.62 6.81
N ALA A 246 4.58 5.65 5.98
CA ALA A 246 3.40 6.40 5.58
C ALA A 246 2.75 5.74 4.36
N ARG A 247 1.42 5.75 4.33
CA ARG A 247 0.61 5.22 3.23
C ARG A 247 -0.49 6.19 2.85
N VAL A 248 -0.69 6.34 1.55
CA VAL A 248 -1.74 7.14 0.93
C VAL A 248 -2.62 6.20 0.11
N SER A 249 -3.84 5.91 0.57
CA SER A 249 -4.68 4.90 -0.08
C SER A 249 -4.97 5.25 -1.54
N GLY A 250 -4.81 4.28 -2.44
CA GLY A 250 -5.00 4.47 -3.88
C GLY A 250 -3.84 5.16 -4.61
N ARG A 251 -2.71 5.37 -3.93
CA ARG A 251 -1.45 5.84 -4.53
C ARG A 251 -0.29 5.06 -3.94
N ILE A 252 0.77 4.86 -4.71
CA ILE A 252 2.02 4.32 -4.17
C ILE A 252 2.77 5.47 -3.50
N HIS A 253 2.96 5.43 -2.18
CA HIS A 253 3.94 6.30 -1.53
C HIS A 253 5.32 5.67 -1.68
N PHE A 254 6.23 6.37 -2.34
CA PHE A 254 7.60 5.92 -2.57
C PHE A 254 8.58 6.87 -1.88
N ASP A 255 9.03 6.49 -0.69
CA ASP A 255 10.08 7.21 0.02
C ASP A 255 11.45 6.85 -0.56
N VAL A 256 12.02 7.81 -1.30
CA VAL A 256 13.31 7.68 -1.99
C VAL A 256 14.45 7.44 -0.99
N PHE A 257 14.34 7.92 0.26
CA PHE A 257 15.34 7.67 1.29
C PHE A 257 15.47 6.17 1.59
N ASN A 258 14.36 5.43 1.63
CA ASN A 258 14.41 3.99 1.89
C ASN A 258 15.09 3.23 0.74
N ALA A 259 14.81 3.61 -0.51
CA ALA A 259 15.45 3.03 -1.68
C ALA A 259 16.96 3.34 -1.70
N THR A 260 17.35 4.59 -1.50
CA THR A 260 18.76 5.02 -1.46
C THR A 260 19.52 4.38 -0.29
N SER A 261 18.89 4.27 0.89
CA SER A 261 19.45 3.54 2.04
C SER A 261 19.71 2.07 1.72
N PHE A 262 18.80 1.41 1.02
CA PHE A 262 18.98 0.03 0.59
C PHE A 262 20.10 -0.11 -0.45
N LEU A 263 20.10 0.75 -1.48
CA LEU A 263 21.14 0.77 -2.51
C LEU A 263 22.53 1.03 -1.94
N ASN A 264 22.63 1.90 -0.93
CA ASN A 264 23.90 2.16 -0.24
C ASN A 264 24.35 0.96 0.58
N TYR A 265 23.42 0.29 1.27
CA TYR A 265 23.71 -0.91 2.05
C TYR A 265 24.24 -2.06 1.19
N ILE A 266 23.67 -2.29 0.02
CA ILE A 266 24.15 -3.32 -0.92
C ILE A 266 25.37 -2.88 -1.75
N GLY A 267 25.86 -1.64 -1.56
CA GLY A 267 27.01 -1.09 -2.26
C GLY A 267 26.78 -0.68 -3.71
N ALA A 268 25.52 -0.58 -4.15
CA ALA A 268 25.15 -0.11 -5.49
C ALA A 268 25.34 1.42 -5.64
N ILE A 269 25.15 2.16 -4.56
CA ILE A 269 25.64 3.54 -4.40
C ILE A 269 26.62 3.58 -3.22
N LYS A 270 27.52 4.56 -3.19
CA LYS A 270 28.50 4.72 -2.11
C LYS A 270 28.50 6.15 -1.61
N SER A 271 27.58 6.43 -0.70
CA SER A 271 27.50 7.74 -0.05
C SER A 271 27.88 7.65 1.43
N PRO A 272 28.77 8.52 1.92
CA PRO A 272 29.11 8.58 3.34
C PRO A 272 27.93 9.11 4.19
N ARG A 273 26.99 9.84 3.57
CA ARG A 273 25.83 10.42 4.24
C ARG A 273 24.64 10.45 3.29
N LEU A 274 23.50 9.94 3.74
CA LEU A 274 22.25 9.93 2.96
C LEU A 274 21.46 11.23 3.14
N LYS A 275 22.13 12.36 2.96
CA LYS A 275 21.44 13.65 2.77
C LYS A 275 21.04 13.77 1.32
N LEU A 276 19.90 14.39 1.04
CA LEU A 276 19.39 14.55 -0.33
C LEU A 276 20.42 15.20 -1.25
N GLU A 277 21.05 16.31 -0.82
CA GLU A 277 22.08 17.03 -1.59
C GLU A 277 23.25 16.12 -2.01
N ILE A 278 23.74 15.29 -1.08
CA ILE A 278 24.90 14.41 -1.32
C ILE A 278 24.51 13.24 -2.23
N VAL A 279 23.33 12.67 -2.01
CA VAL A 279 22.85 11.54 -2.83
C VAL A 279 22.51 11.99 -4.25
N TYR A 280 22.04 13.23 -4.44
CA TYR A 280 21.75 13.81 -5.75
C TYR A 280 23.01 14.00 -6.60
N GLU A 281 24.16 14.29 -5.98
CA GLU A 281 25.45 14.49 -6.66
C GLU A 281 26.18 13.19 -7.05
N ASN A 282 25.73 12.02 -6.56
CA ASN A 282 26.32 10.71 -6.87
C ASN A 282 25.87 10.19 -8.25
#